data_AF-A0A0J6XWC0-F1
#
_entry.id   AF-A0A0J6XWC0-F1
#
_cell.length_a   1.000
_cell.length_b   1.000
_cell.length_c   1.000
_cell.angle_alpha   90.00
_cell.angle_beta   90.00
_cell.angle_gamma   90.00
#
_symmetry.space_group_name_H-M   'P 1'
#
loop_
_entity.id
_entity.type
_entity.pdbx_description
1 polymer ?
#
loop_
_entity_poly.entity_id
_entity_poly.type
_entity_poly.pdbx_seq_one_letter_code
_entity_poly.pdbx_strand_id
1 'polypeptide(L)'
;MSTAEHEQSAVRETPDLHGAFPRLTPEQLQVLAAHGERRGTTAGEVLYREGEPFREFLAILSGTVEIVQDHGGPEERTVAVHGPGRFLGELALLEGEAAFDTAVVREAGEILAVPVERQRALVGRDPVLGDLILRAYLGRRYLLIGLGAGFRILGSCYSPDTLRLREFAARNRLPHRWVDLEQDKEAEALLRRFAIRPEDTPVVIWKGERVLRNPSNAELARLIGLPAPSPEADHCDVMVVGAGPAGLAAAVYGASDGLSTITVEAVATGGQAGTSSRIENYLGFPSGISGGELMERAVLQAHKFGARLMVSAQVSGLTPQDGEYLVTFTDGATTRAGAVVLASGVWYRRLEVPGIDRLEGISVYYAATVHEASLCQADPVAVVGGGNSAGQAALFLANHASRVHLLVRGGDLNADMSRYLVDQVERHPKIEVLLRTEVREVSGEQKLESLMVEDSASGERRELRAAALFVFIGARPRTDWLRGVVALDEKGFVLTGADAHAAADASRWDSLGRGPLLLETTLPGVFAAGDVRSGSVKRVASAAGEGAIAIRLVHEHRGNTGNLVRTAGREGSRPVTGRPVSRS
;
A
#
# COMPACT_ATOMS: atom_id res chain seq x y z
N MET A 1 -7.68 53.07 7.48
CA MET A 1 -8.76 53.57 6.61
C MET A 1 -8.13 53.81 5.26
N SER A 2 -8.45 53.12 4.16
CA SER A 2 -9.65 52.42 3.69
C SER A 2 -9.29 50.94 3.40
N THR A 3 -9.95 49.85 3.80
CA THR A 3 -11.38 49.45 3.95
C THR A 3 -12.25 49.72 2.72
N ALA A 4 -11.81 49.26 1.54
CA ALA A 4 -12.68 48.86 0.43
C ALA A 4 -11.82 48.34 -0.73
N GLU A 5 -11.40 47.07 -0.68
CA GLU A 5 -10.91 46.31 -1.87
C GLU A 5 -10.81 44.80 -1.57
N HIS A 6 -11.68 44.28 -0.69
CA HIS A 6 -12.06 42.86 -0.74
C HIS A 6 -13.26 42.75 -1.68
N GLU A 7 -13.02 42.93 -2.98
CA GLU A 7 -13.97 42.50 -3.98
C GLU A 7 -14.05 40.97 -3.93
N GLN A 8 -15.24 40.48 -3.60
CA GLN A 8 -15.66 39.09 -3.76
C GLN A 8 -15.43 38.67 -5.23
N SER A 9 -14.24 38.16 -5.54
CA SER A 9 -14.04 37.35 -6.72
C SER A 9 -14.94 36.12 -6.54
N ALA A 10 -15.98 36.00 -7.37
CA ALA A 10 -16.82 34.82 -7.39
C ALA A 10 -15.92 33.59 -7.54
N VAL A 11 -15.82 32.79 -6.48
CA VAL A 11 -14.88 31.68 -6.42
C VAL A 11 -15.31 30.65 -7.47
N ARG A 12 -14.59 30.61 -8.58
CA ARG A 12 -14.90 29.76 -9.72
C ARG A 12 -14.72 28.31 -9.32
N GLU A 13 -15.75 27.50 -9.56
CA GLU A 13 -15.69 26.05 -9.29
C GLU A 13 -14.44 25.43 -9.95
N THR A 14 -13.77 24.55 -9.21
CA THR A 14 -12.57 23.87 -9.69
C THR A 14 -12.92 22.93 -10.86
N PRO A 15 -12.19 23.01 -11.99
CA PRO A 15 -12.40 22.10 -13.12
C PRO A 15 -12.07 20.66 -12.71
N ASP A 16 -12.61 19.69 -13.45
CA ASP A 16 -12.24 18.29 -13.22
C ASP A 16 -10.76 18.06 -13.60
N LEU A 17 -9.95 17.68 -12.61
CA LEU A 17 -8.53 17.39 -12.79
C LEU A 17 -8.36 15.89 -12.94
N HIS A 18 -8.23 15.42 -14.18
CA HIS A 18 -7.97 14.01 -14.50
C HIS A 18 -8.97 13.01 -13.88
N GLY A 19 -10.22 13.43 -13.64
CA GLY A 19 -11.26 12.60 -13.03
C GLY A 19 -11.31 12.64 -11.50
N ALA A 20 -10.50 13.48 -10.84
CA ALA A 20 -10.54 13.67 -9.38
C ALA A 20 -11.84 14.36 -8.93
N PHE A 21 -12.44 15.18 -9.78
CA PHE A 21 -13.67 15.88 -9.48
C PHE A 21 -14.65 15.58 -10.60
N PRO A 22 -15.29 14.38 -10.65
CA PRO A 22 -16.34 14.09 -11.60
C PRO A 22 -17.68 14.65 -11.10
N ARG A 23 -18.72 14.68 -11.96
CA ARG A 23 -20.10 14.93 -11.52
C ARG A 23 -20.88 13.63 -11.54
N LEU A 24 -21.73 13.45 -10.54
CA LEU A 24 -22.72 12.40 -10.51
C LEU A 24 -23.83 12.70 -11.51
N THR A 25 -24.28 11.67 -12.23
CA THR A 25 -25.46 11.79 -13.09
C THR A 25 -26.74 11.87 -12.23
N PRO A 26 -27.87 12.38 -12.78
CA PRO A 26 -29.14 12.37 -12.07
C PRO A 26 -29.55 10.99 -11.56
N GLU A 27 -29.27 9.94 -12.34
CA GLU A 27 -29.55 8.54 -11.98
C GLU A 27 -28.71 8.09 -10.78
N GLN A 28 -27.41 8.42 -10.77
CA GLN A 28 -26.52 8.10 -9.66
C GLN A 28 -26.94 8.83 -8.37
N LEU A 29 -27.34 10.10 -8.48
CA LEU A 29 -27.89 10.86 -7.35
C LEU A 29 -29.17 10.24 -6.82
N GLN A 30 -30.06 9.75 -7.70
CA GLN A 30 -31.28 9.08 -7.29
C GLN A 30 -31.00 7.77 -6.54
N VAL A 31 -30.03 6.99 -7.01
CA VAL A 31 -29.57 5.76 -6.34
C VAL A 31 -29.02 6.09 -4.95
N LEU A 32 -28.16 7.10 -4.82
CA LEU A 32 -27.63 7.55 -3.53
C LEU A 32 -28.74 8.07 -2.60
N ALA A 33 -29.73 8.78 -3.16
CA ALA A 33 -30.84 9.37 -2.40
C ALA A 33 -31.74 8.32 -1.75
N ALA A 34 -31.81 7.11 -2.29
CA ALA A 34 -32.52 6.00 -1.65
C ALA A 34 -31.85 5.49 -0.36
N HIS A 35 -30.59 5.88 -0.12
CA HIS A 35 -29.78 5.41 1.01
C HIS A 35 -29.33 6.52 1.96
N GLY A 36 -29.57 7.78 1.61
CA GLY A 36 -29.19 8.95 2.39
C GLY A 36 -30.35 9.91 2.67
N GLU A 37 -30.02 11.02 3.30
CA GLU A 37 -30.95 12.07 3.70
C GLU A 37 -30.54 13.40 3.07
N ARG A 38 -31.53 14.19 2.68
CA ARG A 38 -31.30 15.55 2.19
C ARG A 38 -31.16 16.48 3.39
N ARG A 39 -30.12 17.30 3.40
CA ARG A 39 -29.82 18.27 4.45
C ARG A 39 -29.59 19.64 3.84
N GLY A 40 -30.34 20.64 4.31
CA GLY A 40 -30.08 22.03 3.98
C GLY A 40 -28.78 22.50 4.65
N THR A 41 -28.04 23.38 4.00
CA THR A 41 -26.77 23.91 4.50
C THR A 41 -26.78 25.42 4.66
N THR A 42 -25.95 25.92 5.56
CA THR A 42 -25.76 27.36 5.80
C THR A 42 -24.35 27.81 5.40
N ALA A 43 -24.21 29.05 4.92
CA ALA A 43 -22.89 29.58 4.57
C ALA A 43 -21.99 29.65 5.82
N GLY A 44 -20.76 29.15 5.70
CA GLY A 44 -19.80 28.99 6.79
C GLY A 44 -19.93 27.67 7.56
N GLU A 45 -20.92 26.83 7.26
CA GLU A 45 -21.07 25.53 7.91
C GLU A 45 -19.91 24.58 7.55
N VAL A 46 -19.31 23.94 8.55
CA VAL A 46 -18.29 22.92 8.37
C VAL A 46 -18.95 21.55 8.27
N LEU A 47 -18.88 20.93 7.10
CA LEU A 47 -19.52 19.64 6.83
C LEU A 47 -18.72 18.46 7.39
N TYR A 48 -17.40 18.55 7.32
CA TYR A 48 -16.46 17.70 8.03
C TYR A 48 -15.16 18.47 8.23
N ARG A 49 -14.37 18.06 9.21
CA ARG A 49 -13.14 18.72 9.59
C ARG A 49 -11.94 17.81 9.36
N GLU A 50 -10.83 18.42 8.93
CA GLU A 50 -9.52 17.76 8.91
C GLU A 50 -9.29 17.05 10.26
N GLY A 51 -8.60 15.92 10.25
CA GLY A 51 -8.26 15.02 11.36
C GLY A 51 -9.44 14.47 12.17
N GLU A 52 -10.66 14.52 11.65
CA GLU A 52 -11.81 13.77 12.15
C GLU A 52 -12.17 12.65 11.16
N PRO A 53 -12.65 11.49 11.62
CA PRO A 53 -13.10 10.43 10.72
C PRO A 53 -14.36 10.85 9.95
N PHE A 54 -14.46 10.41 8.70
CA PHE A 54 -15.68 10.58 7.92
C PHE A 54 -16.84 9.76 8.50
N ARG A 55 -17.99 10.40 8.67
CA ARG A 55 -19.24 9.73 9.10
C ARG A 55 -20.22 9.55 7.96
N GLU A 56 -20.15 10.43 6.96
CA GLU A 56 -21.10 10.50 5.86
C GLU A 56 -20.35 10.75 4.55
N PHE A 57 -20.81 10.11 3.48
CA PHE A 57 -20.56 10.50 2.11
C PHE A 57 -21.51 11.64 1.74
N LEU A 58 -20.98 12.73 1.21
CA LEU A 58 -21.74 13.95 0.94
C LEU A 58 -21.73 14.28 -0.55
N ALA A 59 -22.90 14.41 -1.16
CA ALA A 59 -23.07 14.93 -2.52
C ALA A 59 -23.77 16.29 -2.50
N ILE A 60 -23.29 17.25 -3.29
CA ILE A 60 -23.84 18.60 -3.37
C ILE A 60 -25.03 18.60 -4.34
N LEU A 61 -26.22 18.96 -3.87
CA LEU A 61 -27.42 19.08 -4.69
C LEU A 61 -27.60 20.53 -5.18
N SER A 62 -27.29 21.51 -4.33
CA SER A 62 -27.27 22.95 -4.66
C SER A 62 -26.30 23.70 -3.74
N GLY A 63 -25.92 24.92 -4.12
CA GLY A 63 -24.90 25.71 -3.41
C GLY A 63 -23.47 25.31 -3.78
N THR A 64 -22.50 25.81 -3.00
CA THR A 64 -21.08 25.54 -3.22
C THR A 64 -20.35 25.24 -1.91
N VAL A 65 -19.40 24.32 -1.98
CA VAL A 65 -18.57 23.89 -0.85
C VAL A 65 -17.11 24.05 -1.24
N GLU A 66 -16.35 24.67 -0.35
CA GLU A 66 -14.90 24.80 -0.49
C GLU A 66 -14.19 23.78 0.38
N ILE A 67 -13.15 23.18 -0.18
CA ILE A 67 -12.21 22.29 0.50
C ILE A 67 -11.01 23.12 0.91
N VAL A 68 -10.73 23.16 2.21
CA VAL A 68 -9.75 24.03 2.84
C VAL A 68 -8.79 23.19 3.67
N GLN A 69 -7.50 23.53 3.60
CA GLN A 69 -6.47 22.97 4.49
C GLN A 69 -6.12 23.97 5.58
N ASP A 70 -5.77 23.49 6.79
CA ASP A 70 -5.42 24.35 7.95
C ASP A 70 -6.52 25.39 8.24
N HIS A 71 -7.79 24.99 8.13
CA HIS A 71 -8.94 25.88 8.31
C HIS A 71 -8.94 26.51 9.72
N GLY A 72 -8.94 27.84 9.76
CA GLY A 72 -8.78 28.66 10.97
C GLY A 72 -7.34 28.82 11.45
N GLY A 73 -6.36 28.27 10.72
CA GLY A 73 -4.94 28.32 11.01
C GLY A 73 -4.17 29.35 10.18
N PRO A 74 -2.87 29.55 10.48
CA PRO A 74 -2.04 30.55 9.81
C PRO A 74 -1.66 30.19 8.36
N GLU A 75 -1.83 28.94 7.95
CA GLU A 75 -1.55 28.45 6.59
C GLU A 75 -2.84 28.02 5.87
N GLU A 76 -3.98 28.61 6.25
CA GLU A 76 -5.26 28.34 5.60
C GLU A 76 -5.16 28.55 4.09
N ARG A 77 -5.52 27.51 3.33
CA ARG A 77 -5.56 27.60 1.85
C ARG A 77 -6.69 26.77 1.26
N THR A 78 -7.29 27.32 0.20
CA THR A 78 -8.26 26.62 -0.63
C THR A 78 -7.57 25.57 -1.50
N VAL A 79 -8.03 24.32 -1.40
CA VAL A 79 -7.60 23.19 -2.22
C VAL A 79 -8.48 23.05 -3.45
N ALA A 80 -9.81 23.10 -3.26
CA ALA A 80 -10.78 22.95 -4.33
C ALA A 80 -12.12 23.58 -3.96
N VAL A 81 -12.95 23.88 -4.96
CA VAL A 81 -14.31 24.39 -4.80
C VAL A 81 -15.23 23.50 -5.63
N HIS A 82 -16.28 23.00 -5.00
CA HIS A 82 -17.23 22.05 -5.56
C HIS A 82 -18.63 22.64 -5.61
N GLY A 83 -19.30 22.48 -6.75
CA GLY A 83 -20.69 22.88 -6.96
C GLY A 83 -21.64 21.69 -7.16
N PRO A 84 -22.85 21.95 -7.66
CA PRO A 84 -23.90 20.93 -7.78
C PRO A 84 -23.50 19.70 -8.59
N GLY A 85 -23.91 18.51 -8.13
CA GLY A 85 -23.57 17.22 -8.72
C GLY A 85 -22.16 16.71 -8.37
N ARG A 86 -21.33 17.50 -7.67
CA ARG A 86 -20.06 17.02 -7.10
C ARG A 86 -20.32 16.25 -5.81
N PHE A 87 -19.36 15.44 -5.39
CA PHE A 87 -19.34 14.82 -4.06
C PHE A 87 -18.01 15.04 -3.38
N LEU A 88 -18.04 15.04 -2.05
CA LEU A 88 -16.94 15.39 -1.17
C LEU A 88 -16.18 14.15 -0.67
N GLY A 89 -15.10 14.40 0.08
CA GLY A 89 -14.25 13.38 0.68
C GLY A 89 -13.16 12.88 -0.26
N GLU A 90 -12.31 12.02 0.27
CA GLU A 90 -11.23 11.37 -0.46
C GLU A 90 -10.99 9.96 0.10
N LEU A 91 -9.83 9.35 -0.14
CA LEU A 91 -9.60 7.93 0.11
C LEU A 91 -9.79 7.54 1.59
N ALA A 92 -9.52 8.43 2.55
CA ALA A 92 -9.76 8.18 3.97
C ALA A 92 -11.21 7.81 4.28
N LEU A 93 -12.19 8.28 3.49
CA LEU A 93 -13.59 7.91 3.67
C LEU A 93 -13.80 6.40 3.44
N LEU A 94 -13.12 5.84 2.44
CA LEU A 94 -13.19 4.40 2.15
C LEU A 94 -12.39 3.58 3.16
N GLU A 95 -11.21 4.07 3.57
CA GLU A 95 -10.28 3.37 4.46
C GLU A 95 -10.63 3.53 5.96
N GLY A 96 -11.49 4.48 6.31
CA GLY A 96 -11.85 4.79 7.69
C GLY A 96 -10.81 5.64 8.42
N GLU A 97 -9.91 6.29 7.69
CA GLU A 97 -8.94 7.23 8.24
C GLU A 97 -9.59 8.59 8.58
N ALA A 98 -8.82 9.44 9.24
CA ALA A 98 -9.17 10.82 9.48
C ALA A 98 -9.02 11.66 8.20
N ALA A 99 -9.89 12.66 8.02
CA ALA A 99 -9.84 13.57 6.88
C ALA A 99 -8.53 14.38 6.84
N PHE A 100 -8.03 14.69 5.64
CA PHE A 100 -6.83 15.54 5.46
C PHE A 100 -7.17 16.99 5.06
N ASP A 101 -8.45 17.27 4.86
CA ASP A 101 -8.97 18.59 4.54
C ASP A 101 -10.28 18.86 5.29
N THR A 102 -10.75 20.10 5.25
CA THR A 102 -11.99 20.56 5.85
C THR A 102 -12.94 21.03 4.75
N ALA A 103 -14.19 20.59 4.77
CA ALA A 103 -15.21 21.07 3.84
C ALA A 103 -16.06 22.16 4.49
N VAL A 104 -16.05 23.36 3.90
CA VAL A 104 -16.78 24.55 4.37
C VAL A 104 -17.76 25.01 3.31
N VAL A 105 -19.03 25.14 3.69
CA VAL A 105 -20.08 25.65 2.79
C VAL A 105 -19.81 27.13 2.51
N ARG A 106 -19.70 27.51 1.24
CA ARG A 106 -19.53 28.91 0.82
C ARG A 106 -20.86 29.55 0.44
N GLU A 107 -21.62 28.88 -0.42
CA GLU A 107 -22.99 29.25 -0.75
C GLU A 107 -23.96 28.23 -0.17
N ALA A 108 -24.93 28.70 0.61
CA ALA A 108 -25.98 27.88 1.19
C ALA A 108 -26.77 27.11 0.12
N GLY A 109 -27.18 25.89 0.44
CA GLY A 109 -27.89 25.04 -0.50
C GLY A 109 -28.39 23.77 0.16
N GLU A 110 -28.30 22.66 -0.57
CA GLU A 110 -28.75 21.35 -0.13
C GLU A 110 -27.68 20.31 -0.48
N ILE A 111 -27.44 19.38 0.44
CA ILE A 111 -26.58 18.22 0.23
C ILE A 111 -27.38 16.93 0.45
N LEU A 112 -26.89 15.85 -0.13
CA LEU A 112 -27.30 14.49 0.16
C LEU A 112 -26.23 13.84 1.04
N ALA A 113 -26.62 13.46 2.26
CA ALA A 113 -25.75 12.79 3.22
C ALA A 113 -26.09 11.30 3.30
N VAL A 114 -25.12 10.44 2.97
CA VAL A 114 -25.26 8.98 3.01
C VAL A 114 -24.31 8.43 4.07
N PRO A 115 -24.78 7.67 5.09
CA PRO A 115 -23.89 7.03 6.04
C PRO A 115 -22.81 6.17 5.36
N VAL A 116 -21.56 6.23 5.82
CA VAL A 116 -20.42 5.57 5.18
C VAL A 116 -20.65 4.05 5.04
N GLU A 117 -21.29 3.41 6.01
CA GLU A 117 -21.60 1.97 5.97
C GLU A 117 -22.55 1.63 4.81
N ARG A 118 -23.54 2.50 4.56
CA ARG A 118 -24.48 2.34 3.44
C ARG A 118 -23.80 2.64 2.11
N GLN A 119 -22.94 3.65 2.07
CA GLN A 119 -22.16 3.99 0.87
C GLN A 119 -21.23 2.83 0.48
N ARG A 120 -20.54 2.20 1.43
CA ARG A 120 -19.69 1.03 1.17
C ARG A 120 -20.50 -0.13 0.60
N ALA A 121 -21.70 -0.39 1.16
CA ALA A 121 -22.60 -1.39 0.63
C ALA A 121 -23.07 -1.09 -0.81
N LEU A 122 -23.29 0.19 -1.13
CA LEU A 122 -23.69 0.63 -2.47
C LEU A 122 -22.58 0.48 -3.50
N VAL A 123 -21.35 0.94 -3.17
CA VAL A 123 -20.16 0.75 -3.99
C VAL A 123 -19.88 -0.72 -4.25
N GLY A 124 -20.20 -1.59 -3.29
CA GLY A 124 -20.13 -3.03 -3.46
C GLY A 124 -21.13 -3.62 -4.47
N ARG A 125 -22.27 -2.96 -4.69
CA ARG A 125 -23.38 -3.44 -5.54
C ARG A 125 -23.41 -2.80 -6.92
N ASP A 126 -22.99 -1.55 -7.05
CA ASP A 126 -22.93 -0.81 -8.31
C ASP A 126 -21.45 -0.60 -8.74
N PRO A 127 -20.94 -1.40 -9.69
CA PRO A 127 -19.56 -1.30 -10.15
C PRO A 127 -19.24 0.04 -10.82
N VAL A 128 -20.22 0.67 -11.48
CA VAL A 128 -19.99 1.92 -12.23
C VAL A 128 -19.83 3.08 -11.26
N LEU A 129 -20.74 3.18 -10.29
CA LEU A 129 -20.63 4.18 -9.23
C LEU A 129 -19.39 3.94 -8.36
N GLY A 130 -19.08 2.67 -8.05
CA GLY A 130 -17.90 2.29 -7.28
C GLY A 130 -16.58 2.70 -7.95
N ASP A 131 -16.41 2.38 -9.23
CA ASP A 131 -15.19 2.75 -9.98
C ASP A 131 -15.08 4.27 -10.15
N LEU A 132 -16.21 4.99 -10.31
CA LEU A 132 -16.22 6.46 -10.36
C LEU A 132 -15.74 7.08 -9.04
N ILE A 133 -16.30 6.66 -7.90
CA ILE A 133 -15.93 7.17 -6.58
C ILE A 133 -14.47 6.84 -6.27
N LEU A 134 -14.05 5.60 -6.54
CA LEU A 134 -12.67 5.17 -6.31
C LEU A 134 -11.68 6.01 -7.11
N ARG A 135 -11.89 6.17 -8.43
CA ARG A 135 -10.99 6.98 -9.27
C ARG A 135 -10.92 8.42 -8.77
N ALA A 136 -12.05 9.01 -8.39
CA ALA A 136 -12.09 10.35 -7.84
C ALA A 136 -11.26 10.47 -6.56
N TYR A 137 -11.42 9.54 -5.62
CA TYR A 137 -10.71 9.55 -4.34
C TYR A 137 -9.21 9.27 -4.47
N LEU A 138 -8.81 8.35 -5.35
CA LEU A 138 -7.40 8.15 -5.70
C LEU A 138 -6.78 9.42 -6.30
N GLY A 139 -7.50 10.08 -7.22
CA GLY A 139 -7.07 11.34 -7.81
C GLY A 139 -6.91 12.44 -6.75
N ARG A 140 -7.88 12.59 -5.85
CA ARG A 140 -7.83 13.57 -4.74
C ARG A 140 -6.69 13.28 -3.77
N ARG A 141 -6.48 12.02 -3.40
CA ARG A 141 -5.35 11.61 -2.56
C ARG A 141 -4.02 12.01 -3.19
N TYR A 142 -3.86 11.75 -4.49
CA TYR A 142 -2.67 12.15 -5.22
C TYR A 142 -2.46 13.68 -5.25
N LEU A 143 -3.54 14.45 -5.47
CA LEU A 143 -3.50 15.91 -5.41
C LEU A 143 -3.07 16.40 -4.02
N LEU A 144 -3.64 15.85 -2.94
CA LEU A 144 -3.28 16.21 -1.56
C LEU A 144 -1.82 15.89 -1.26
N ILE A 145 -1.33 14.71 -1.65
CA ILE A 145 0.10 14.35 -1.51
C ILE A 145 0.98 15.35 -2.27
N GLY A 146 0.64 15.67 -3.52
CA GLY A 146 1.41 16.61 -4.34
C GLY A 146 1.42 18.04 -3.78
N LEU A 147 0.36 18.43 -3.08
CA LEU A 147 0.27 19.70 -2.37
C LEU A 147 1.01 19.68 -1.02
N GLY A 148 1.43 18.50 -0.52
CA GLY A 148 1.91 18.34 0.86
C GLY A 148 0.82 18.63 1.90
N ALA A 149 -0.44 18.37 1.54
CA ALA A 149 -1.60 18.75 2.33
C ALA A 149 -1.90 17.70 3.42
N GLY A 150 -1.42 17.91 4.65
CA GLY A 150 -1.66 17.00 5.77
C GLY A 150 -0.77 17.30 6.97
N PHE A 151 -0.34 16.27 7.69
CA PHE A 151 0.57 16.43 8.83
C PHE A 151 1.99 16.78 8.40
N ARG A 152 2.76 17.35 9.32
CA ARG A 152 4.17 17.70 9.11
C ARG A 152 5.06 16.73 9.85
N ILE A 153 6.15 16.30 9.20
CA ILE A 153 7.26 15.60 9.84
C ILE A 153 8.39 16.61 9.94
N LEU A 154 8.72 17.05 11.13
CA LEU A 154 9.84 17.95 11.41
C LEU A 154 11.02 17.12 11.91
N GLY A 155 12.09 17.01 11.13
CA GLY A 155 13.22 16.17 11.50
C GLY A 155 14.37 16.25 10.51
N SER A 156 15.57 15.96 11.01
CA SER A 156 16.82 16.03 10.23
C SER A 156 16.84 15.03 9.07
N CYS A 157 17.38 15.44 7.92
CA CYS A 157 17.67 14.57 6.79
C CYS A 157 18.66 13.43 7.11
N TYR A 158 19.46 13.57 8.17
CA TYR A 158 20.43 12.56 8.62
C TYR A 158 19.88 11.60 9.67
N SER A 159 18.64 11.80 10.13
CA SER A 159 18.06 10.97 11.19
C SER A 159 17.38 9.72 10.59
N PRO A 160 17.80 8.51 10.99
CA PRO A 160 17.13 7.27 10.61
C PRO A 160 15.65 7.22 11.03
N ASP A 161 15.31 7.86 12.14
CA ASP A 161 13.92 7.95 12.61
C ASP A 161 13.07 8.86 11.73
N THR A 162 13.63 9.99 11.24
CA THR A 162 12.94 10.84 10.26
C THR A 162 12.66 10.05 8.99
N LEU A 163 13.67 9.34 8.49
CA LEU A 163 13.55 8.49 7.31
C LEU A 163 12.47 7.41 7.50
N ARG A 164 12.46 6.71 8.64
CA ARG A 164 11.46 5.70 8.99
C ARG A 164 10.04 6.24 8.91
N LEU A 165 9.78 7.42 9.50
CA LEU A 165 8.46 8.05 9.48
C LEU A 165 8.06 8.51 8.07
N ARG A 166 9.00 9.07 7.31
CA ARG A 166 8.77 9.49 5.92
C ARG A 166 8.46 8.31 5.02
N GLU A 167 9.22 7.22 5.13
CA GLU A 167 8.96 5.99 4.36
C GLU A 167 7.58 5.42 4.72
N PHE A 168 7.25 5.35 6.01
CA PHE A 168 5.94 4.88 6.45
C PHE A 168 4.80 5.73 5.88
N ALA A 169 4.91 7.06 5.96
CA ALA A 169 3.91 7.99 5.42
C ALA A 169 3.78 7.86 3.90
N ALA A 170 4.90 7.84 3.17
CA ALA A 170 4.91 7.71 1.72
C ALA A 170 4.31 6.37 1.26
N ARG A 171 4.67 5.25 1.90
CA ARG A 171 4.20 3.92 1.52
C ARG A 171 2.72 3.69 1.81
N ASN A 172 2.19 4.32 2.86
CA ASN A 172 0.76 4.33 3.14
C ASN A 172 0.02 5.48 2.42
N ARG A 173 0.69 6.19 1.49
CA ARG A 173 0.11 7.32 0.72
C ARG A 173 -0.50 8.40 1.61
N LEU A 174 0.04 8.60 2.80
CA LEU A 174 -0.46 9.59 3.72
C LEU A 174 0.01 10.98 3.27
N PRO A 175 -0.90 11.93 3.01
CA PRO A 175 -0.53 13.29 2.70
C PRO A 175 0.28 13.92 3.85
N HIS A 176 1.50 14.35 3.55
CA HIS A 176 2.40 14.93 4.54
C HIS A 176 3.39 15.91 3.91
N ARG A 177 3.93 16.80 4.74
CA ARG A 177 5.07 17.66 4.39
C ARG A 177 6.24 17.36 5.33
N TRP A 178 7.40 17.08 4.77
CA TRP A 178 8.63 17.03 5.55
C TRP A 178 9.22 18.43 5.64
N VAL A 179 9.64 18.81 6.85
CA VAL A 179 10.37 20.04 7.14
C VAL A 179 11.76 19.62 7.65
N ASP A 180 12.77 19.91 6.85
CA ASP A 180 14.16 19.55 7.13
C ASP A 180 14.78 20.51 8.14
N LEU A 181 15.42 19.98 9.18
CA LEU A 181 16.04 20.83 10.21
C LEU A 181 17.25 21.60 9.68
N GLU A 182 17.90 21.10 8.64
CA GLU A 182 19.09 21.72 8.08
C GLU A 182 18.80 22.72 6.96
N GLN A 183 17.76 22.49 6.17
CA GLN A 183 17.52 23.25 4.92
C GLN A 183 16.34 24.23 5.02
N ASP A 184 15.32 23.93 5.83
CA ASP A 184 14.09 24.71 5.83
C ASP A 184 14.13 25.84 6.87
N LYS A 185 13.98 27.08 6.38
CA LYS A 185 13.97 28.29 7.23
C LYS A 185 12.82 28.30 8.26
N GLU A 186 11.73 27.58 7.98
CA GLU A 186 10.59 27.49 8.89
C GLU A 186 10.83 26.53 10.07
N ALA A 187 11.86 25.66 10.00
CA ALA A 187 12.13 24.66 11.02
C ALA A 187 12.35 25.30 12.39
N GLU A 188 13.18 26.35 12.47
CA GLU A 188 13.48 27.03 13.74
C GLU A 188 12.23 27.71 14.33
N ALA A 189 11.39 28.30 13.48
CA ALA A 189 10.13 28.91 13.91
C ALA A 189 9.16 27.86 14.49
N LEU A 190 9.06 26.69 13.86
CA LEU A 190 8.24 25.57 14.34
C LEU A 190 8.78 24.98 15.65
N LEU A 191 10.10 24.76 15.76
CA LEU A 191 10.73 24.30 17.00
C LEU A 191 10.41 25.22 18.18
N ARG A 192 10.55 26.54 17.98
CA ARG A 192 10.23 27.55 19.01
C ARG A 192 8.74 27.59 19.33
N ARG A 193 7.87 27.61 18.31
CA ARG A 193 6.41 27.69 18.47
C ARG A 193 5.87 26.53 19.31
N PHE A 194 6.40 25.33 19.10
CA PHE A 194 5.94 24.11 19.77
C PHE A 194 6.80 23.70 20.97
N ALA A 195 7.78 24.53 21.36
CA ALA A 195 8.74 24.22 22.42
C ALA A 195 9.37 22.83 22.27
N ILE A 196 9.78 22.49 21.05
CA ILE A 196 10.41 21.21 20.70
C ILE A 196 11.92 21.34 20.90
N ARG A 197 12.52 20.41 21.63
CA ARG A 197 13.98 20.35 21.79
C ARG A 197 14.57 19.47 20.68
N PRO A 198 15.83 19.69 20.26
CA PRO A 198 16.46 18.86 19.22
C PRO A 198 16.39 17.35 19.52
N GLU A 199 16.54 16.94 20.77
CA GLU A 199 16.45 15.54 21.21
C GLU A 199 15.05 14.92 21.08
N ASP A 200 14.00 15.74 20.92
CA ASP A 200 12.63 15.28 20.75
C ASP A 200 12.30 14.97 19.26
N THR A 201 13.24 15.25 18.34
CA THR A 201 13.06 15.06 16.89
C THR A 201 13.37 13.62 16.42
N PRO A 202 12.71 13.11 15.38
CA PRO A 202 11.68 13.77 14.55
C PRO A 202 10.36 13.98 15.29
N VAL A 203 9.64 15.04 14.95
CA VAL A 203 8.32 15.35 15.51
C VAL A 203 7.26 15.31 14.42
N VAL A 204 6.10 14.72 14.72
CA VAL A 204 4.92 14.81 13.87
C VAL A 204 3.97 15.86 14.42
N ILE A 205 3.62 16.83 13.59
CA ILE A 205 2.70 17.93 13.94
C ILE A 205 1.46 17.81 13.05
N TRP A 206 0.27 17.74 13.66
CA TRP A 206 -1.00 17.79 12.95
C TRP A 206 -1.92 18.83 13.58
N LYS A 207 -2.54 19.68 12.73
CA LYS A 207 -3.45 20.76 13.09
C LYS A 207 -2.84 21.84 13.99
N GLY A 208 -1.51 21.93 14.03
CA GLY A 208 -0.81 22.84 14.93
C GLY A 208 -1.14 22.67 16.41
N GLU A 209 -1.70 21.53 16.82
CA GLU A 209 -2.08 21.25 18.22
C GLU A 209 -1.60 19.87 18.68
N ARG A 210 -1.67 18.86 17.82
CA ARG A 210 -1.22 17.50 18.14
C ARG A 210 0.25 17.35 17.74
N VAL A 211 1.10 17.17 18.74
CA VAL A 211 2.55 17.04 18.59
C VAL A 211 2.97 15.68 19.14
N LEU A 212 3.42 14.78 18.27
CA LEU A 212 4.04 13.52 18.66
C LEU A 212 5.55 13.64 18.56
N ARG A 213 6.26 13.38 19.66
CA ARG A 213 7.73 13.44 19.75
C ARG A 213 8.31 12.06 19.49
N ASN A 214 9.16 11.94 18.47
CA ASN A 214 9.71 10.72 17.90
C ASN A 214 8.74 9.52 17.93
N PRO A 215 7.56 9.62 17.29
CA PRO A 215 6.59 8.54 17.33
C PRO A 215 7.11 7.28 16.62
N SER A 216 6.66 6.15 17.13
CA SER A 216 6.66 4.88 16.40
C SER A 216 5.68 4.93 15.22
N ASN A 217 5.84 4.01 14.25
CA ASN A 217 4.90 3.88 13.14
C ASN A 217 3.48 3.56 13.64
N ALA A 218 3.34 2.83 14.74
CA ALA A 218 2.06 2.49 15.35
C ALA A 218 1.36 3.72 15.96
N GLU A 219 2.13 4.63 16.57
CA GLU A 219 1.58 5.90 17.08
C GLU A 219 1.14 6.82 15.95
N LEU A 220 1.92 6.91 14.87
CA LEU A 220 1.53 7.65 13.67
C LEU A 220 0.28 7.03 13.02
N ALA A 221 0.21 5.71 12.89
CA ALA A 221 -0.95 5.00 12.36
C ALA A 221 -2.23 5.32 13.16
N ARG A 222 -2.15 5.25 14.50
CA ARG A 222 -3.28 5.59 15.39
C ARG A 222 -3.69 7.05 15.29
N LEU A 223 -2.73 7.97 15.11
CA LEU A 223 -3.03 9.39 14.91
C LEU A 223 -3.89 9.63 13.66
N ILE A 224 -3.60 8.89 12.59
CA ILE A 224 -4.26 8.97 11.27
C ILE A 224 -5.58 8.21 11.24
N GLY A 225 -5.78 7.25 12.14
CA GLY A 225 -6.94 6.36 12.11
C GLY A 225 -6.72 5.12 11.24
N LEU A 226 -5.47 4.79 10.92
CA LEU A 226 -5.14 3.52 10.28
C LEU A 226 -5.49 2.35 11.22
N PRO A 227 -6.10 1.25 10.72
CA PRO A 227 -6.45 0.10 11.55
C PRO A 227 -5.19 -0.52 12.17
N ALA A 228 -5.15 -0.57 13.50
CA ALA A 228 -4.06 -1.11 14.29
C ALA A 228 -4.50 -2.38 15.07
N PRO A 229 -3.57 -3.21 15.54
CA PRO A 229 -3.87 -4.31 16.46
C PRO A 229 -4.66 -3.83 17.67
N SER A 230 -5.86 -4.39 17.85
CA SER A 230 -6.62 -4.26 19.08
C SER A 230 -6.58 -5.58 19.83
N PRO A 231 -6.46 -5.56 21.17
CA PRO A 231 -6.55 -6.76 22.01
C PRO A 231 -7.87 -7.51 21.82
N GLU A 232 -8.93 -6.85 21.35
CA GLU A 232 -10.29 -7.42 21.21
C GLU A 232 -10.47 -8.31 19.96
N ALA A 233 -9.46 -8.42 19.09
CA ALA A 233 -9.46 -9.37 17.97
C ALA A 233 -8.98 -10.75 18.46
N ASP A 234 -9.72 -11.38 19.38
CA ASP A 234 -9.24 -12.56 20.11
C ASP A 234 -9.04 -13.80 19.22
N HIS A 235 -9.72 -13.88 18.07
CA HIS A 235 -9.70 -15.07 17.23
C HIS A 235 -10.11 -14.78 15.77
N CYS A 236 -9.43 -15.42 14.82
CA CYS A 236 -9.84 -15.46 13.41
C CYS A 236 -9.74 -16.86 12.79
N ASP A 237 -10.49 -17.07 11.71
CA ASP A 237 -10.45 -18.33 10.97
C ASP A 237 -9.15 -18.51 10.21
N VAL A 238 -8.65 -17.41 9.63
CA VAL A 238 -7.38 -17.36 8.91
C VAL A 238 -6.69 -16.03 9.17
N MET A 239 -5.41 -16.12 9.55
CA MET A 239 -4.50 -14.98 9.65
C MET A 239 -3.57 -14.98 8.44
N VAL A 240 -3.56 -13.88 7.69
CA VAL A 240 -2.67 -13.68 6.54
C VAL A 240 -1.54 -12.74 6.97
N VAL A 241 -0.31 -13.22 6.94
CA VAL A 241 0.88 -12.46 7.37
C VAL A 241 1.56 -11.87 6.13
N GLY A 242 1.35 -10.57 5.91
CA GLY A 242 1.82 -9.80 4.76
C GLY A 242 0.67 -9.38 3.84
N ALA A 243 0.68 -8.13 3.38
CA ALA A 243 -0.36 -7.55 2.51
C ALA A 243 0.16 -7.19 1.11
N GLY A 244 1.08 -7.99 0.57
CA GLY A 244 1.44 -7.96 -0.86
C GLY A 244 0.40 -8.65 -1.75
N PRO A 245 0.67 -8.87 -3.05
CA PRO A 245 -0.29 -9.50 -3.97
C PRO A 245 -0.86 -10.84 -3.49
N ALA A 246 0.00 -11.72 -2.94
CA ALA A 246 -0.44 -13.00 -2.38
C ALA A 246 -1.34 -12.82 -1.16
N GLY A 247 -0.96 -11.92 -0.25
CA GLY A 247 -1.71 -11.67 0.98
C GLY A 247 -3.05 -11.00 0.73
N LEU A 248 -3.10 -10.01 -0.16
CA LEU A 248 -4.35 -9.35 -0.56
C LEU A 248 -5.28 -10.31 -1.29
N ALA A 249 -4.75 -11.18 -2.16
CA ALA A 249 -5.57 -12.22 -2.78
C ALA A 249 -6.11 -13.20 -1.73
N ALA A 250 -5.29 -13.66 -0.79
CA ALA A 250 -5.75 -14.50 0.32
C ALA A 250 -6.81 -13.79 1.17
N ALA A 251 -6.66 -12.49 1.41
CA ALA A 251 -7.64 -11.68 2.15
C ALA A 251 -8.99 -11.64 1.43
N VAL A 252 -8.97 -11.36 0.12
CA VAL A 252 -10.18 -11.33 -0.72
C VAL A 252 -10.88 -12.67 -0.72
N TYR A 253 -10.16 -13.76 -1.03
CA TYR A 253 -10.76 -15.09 -1.15
C TYR A 253 -11.22 -15.63 0.20
N GLY A 254 -10.44 -15.42 1.27
CA GLY A 254 -10.81 -15.85 2.62
C GLY A 254 -12.11 -15.19 3.07
N ALA A 255 -12.19 -13.87 2.93
CA ALA A 255 -13.38 -13.13 3.31
C ALA A 255 -14.58 -13.43 2.39
N SER A 256 -14.38 -13.58 1.07
CA SER A 256 -15.47 -13.92 0.14
C SER A 256 -16.05 -15.31 0.37
N ASP A 257 -15.23 -16.25 0.84
CA ASP A 257 -15.65 -17.62 1.17
C ASP A 257 -16.26 -17.73 2.59
N GLY A 258 -16.37 -16.59 3.29
CA GLY A 258 -17.04 -16.48 4.59
C GLY A 258 -16.14 -16.77 5.80
N LEU A 259 -14.81 -16.84 5.63
CA LEU A 259 -13.87 -16.96 6.74
C LEU A 259 -13.70 -15.60 7.43
N SER A 260 -13.69 -15.60 8.77
CA SER A 260 -13.17 -14.48 9.55
C SER A 260 -11.69 -14.29 9.23
N THR A 261 -11.38 -13.32 8.36
CA THR A 261 -10.05 -13.13 7.77
C THR A 261 -9.41 -11.85 8.29
N ILE A 262 -8.24 -12.01 8.91
CA ILE A 262 -7.39 -10.90 9.34
C ILE A 262 -6.10 -10.93 8.53
N THR A 263 -5.73 -9.80 7.94
CA THR A 263 -4.46 -9.62 7.23
C THR A 263 -3.62 -8.60 7.95
N VAL A 264 -2.39 -8.96 8.31
CA VAL A 264 -1.47 -8.10 9.05
C VAL A 264 -0.27 -7.72 8.19
N GLU A 265 0.15 -6.47 8.28
CA GLU A 265 1.26 -5.91 7.51
C GLU A 265 2.10 -4.98 8.39
N ALA A 266 3.42 -5.10 8.28
CA ALA A 266 4.37 -4.39 9.14
C ALA A 266 4.51 -2.91 8.75
N VAL A 267 4.41 -2.58 7.46
CA VAL A 267 4.66 -1.22 6.96
C VAL A 267 3.46 -0.65 6.25
N ALA A 268 3.10 -1.21 5.10
CA ALA A 268 2.06 -0.68 4.22
C ALA A 268 1.53 -1.77 3.30
N THR A 269 0.25 -1.68 2.94
CA THR A 269 -0.37 -2.59 1.97
C THR A 269 0.26 -2.48 0.58
N GLY A 270 0.12 -3.55 -0.20
CA GLY A 270 0.62 -3.66 -1.57
C GLY A 270 1.99 -4.28 -1.73
N GLY A 271 2.78 -4.38 -0.65
CA GLY A 271 4.10 -5.02 -0.66
C GLY A 271 5.03 -4.43 -1.73
N GLN A 272 5.92 -5.26 -2.28
CA GLN A 272 6.85 -4.83 -3.34
C GLN A 272 6.14 -4.45 -4.65
N ALA A 273 5.00 -5.08 -4.96
CA ALA A 273 4.27 -4.75 -6.18
C ALA A 273 3.73 -3.32 -6.12
N GLY A 274 3.30 -2.86 -4.95
CA GLY A 274 2.76 -1.50 -4.74
C GLY A 274 3.73 -0.37 -5.07
N THR A 275 5.04 -0.62 -5.04
CA THR A 275 6.07 0.38 -5.36
C THR A 275 6.43 0.41 -6.86
N SER A 276 5.90 -0.52 -7.66
CA SER A 276 6.14 -0.54 -9.10
C SER A 276 5.43 0.60 -9.80
N SER A 277 6.16 1.39 -10.58
CA SER A 277 5.62 2.49 -11.37
C SER A 277 4.62 2.00 -12.43
N ARG A 278 4.90 0.85 -13.05
CA ARG A 278 4.02 0.23 -14.05
C ARG A 278 4.21 -1.28 -14.14
N ILE A 279 3.10 -1.99 -14.16
CA ILE A 279 3.02 -3.44 -14.37
C ILE A 279 2.32 -3.70 -15.71
N GLU A 280 3.06 -4.17 -16.71
CA GLU A 280 2.54 -4.44 -18.06
C GLU A 280 2.26 -5.92 -18.31
N ASN A 281 2.72 -6.80 -17.43
CA ASN A 281 2.60 -8.25 -17.53
C ASN A 281 1.54 -8.85 -16.58
N TYR A 282 0.58 -8.04 -16.13
CA TYR A 282 -0.59 -8.51 -15.39
C TYR A 282 -1.79 -8.57 -16.33
N LEU A 283 -2.29 -9.79 -16.57
CA LEU A 283 -3.37 -10.05 -17.51
C LEU A 283 -4.63 -9.26 -17.11
N GLY A 284 -5.28 -8.63 -18.09
CA GLY A 284 -6.46 -7.78 -17.89
C GLY A 284 -6.20 -6.28 -18.01
N PHE A 285 -4.94 -5.84 -18.01
CA PHE A 285 -4.56 -4.43 -18.17
C PHE A 285 -3.74 -4.22 -19.45
N PRO A 286 -4.38 -4.05 -20.62
CA PRO A 286 -3.67 -3.97 -21.91
C PRO A 286 -2.72 -2.77 -22.02
N SER A 287 -2.99 -1.70 -21.29
CA SER A 287 -2.11 -0.52 -21.20
C SER A 287 -1.20 -0.55 -19.96
N GLY A 288 -1.11 -1.69 -19.27
CA GLY A 288 -0.53 -1.80 -17.95
C GLY A 288 -1.32 -1.05 -16.87
N ILE A 289 -0.91 -1.21 -15.62
CA ILE A 289 -1.48 -0.53 -14.45
C ILE A 289 -0.34 -0.18 -13.49
N SER A 290 -0.45 0.91 -12.73
CA SER A 290 0.52 1.17 -11.67
C SER A 290 0.41 0.11 -10.57
N GLY A 291 1.52 -0.22 -9.93
CA GLY A 291 1.54 -1.15 -8.80
C GLY A 291 0.65 -0.65 -7.66
N GLY A 292 0.74 0.65 -7.35
CA GLY A 292 -0.07 1.28 -6.33
C GLY A 292 -1.57 1.16 -6.56
N GLU A 293 -2.04 1.45 -7.79
CA GLU A 293 -3.45 1.35 -8.16
C GLU A 293 -3.96 -0.10 -8.12
N LEU A 294 -3.16 -1.05 -8.62
CA LEU A 294 -3.53 -2.46 -8.61
C LEU A 294 -3.76 -2.97 -7.17
N MET A 295 -2.86 -2.61 -6.25
CA MET A 295 -2.96 -3.02 -4.84
C MET A 295 -4.11 -2.32 -4.13
N GLU A 296 -4.39 -1.05 -4.45
CA GLU A 296 -5.52 -0.31 -3.88
C GLU A 296 -6.87 -0.95 -4.22
N ARG A 297 -7.04 -1.30 -5.51
CA ARG A 297 -8.22 -2.04 -5.96
C ARG A 297 -8.40 -3.35 -5.18
N ALA A 298 -7.31 -4.04 -4.85
CA ALA A 298 -7.35 -5.27 -4.07
C ALA A 298 -7.67 -5.03 -2.58
N VAL A 299 -7.16 -3.97 -1.97
CA VAL A 299 -7.50 -3.55 -0.58
C VAL A 299 -9.00 -3.29 -0.47
N LEU A 300 -9.56 -2.51 -1.40
CA LEU A 300 -10.99 -2.21 -1.42
C LEU A 300 -11.85 -3.45 -1.64
N GLN A 301 -11.39 -4.37 -2.50
CA GLN A 301 -12.07 -5.64 -2.69
C GLN A 301 -12.05 -6.49 -1.40
N ALA A 302 -10.94 -6.52 -0.68
CA ALA A 302 -10.82 -7.23 0.58
C ALA A 302 -11.77 -6.63 1.65
N HIS A 303 -11.79 -5.30 1.78
CA HIS A 303 -12.72 -4.60 2.68
C HIS A 303 -14.19 -4.83 2.29
N LYS A 304 -14.52 -4.84 1.00
CA LYS A 304 -15.88 -5.13 0.51
C LYS A 304 -16.39 -6.49 1.01
N PHE A 305 -15.51 -7.49 1.11
CA PHE A 305 -15.87 -8.81 1.61
C PHE A 305 -15.77 -8.94 3.15
N GLY A 306 -15.33 -7.89 3.85
CA GLY A 306 -15.22 -7.88 5.31
C GLY A 306 -13.88 -8.35 5.86
N ALA A 307 -12.84 -8.47 5.01
CA ALA A 307 -11.49 -8.72 5.51
C ALA A 307 -11.03 -7.54 6.38
N ARG A 308 -10.38 -7.86 7.50
CA ARG A 308 -9.76 -6.87 8.39
C ARG A 308 -8.29 -6.74 8.03
N LEU A 309 -7.91 -5.61 7.45
CA LEU A 309 -6.51 -5.30 7.14
C LEU A 309 -5.93 -4.44 8.25
N MET A 310 -4.78 -4.84 8.79
CA MET A 310 -4.10 -4.16 9.88
C MET A 310 -2.69 -3.80 9.43
N VAL A 311 -2.35 -2.52 9.50
CA VAL A 311 -1.02 -2.00 9.15
C VAL A 311 -0.26 -1.61 10.42
N SER A 312 1.06 -1.46 10.29
CA SER A 312 1.97 -1.34 11.44
C SER A 312 1.88 -2.53 12.42
N ALA A 313 1.49 -3.70 11.93
CA ALA A 313 1.31 -4.95 12.67
C ALA A 313 2.38 -5.96 12.24
N GLN A 314 3.55 -5.91 12.88
CA GLN A 314 4.64 -6.83 12.58
C GLN A 314 4.53 -8.10 13.44
N VAL A 315 4.45 -9.25 12.78
CA VAL A 315 4.52 -10.56 13.44
C VAL A 315 5.96 -10.89 13.80
N SER A 316 6.16 -11.37 15.02
CA SER A 316 7.45 -11.75 15.61
C SER A 316 7.51 -13.22 16.06
N GLY A 317 6.37 -13.92 16.12
CA GLY A 317 6.32 -15.32 16.53
C GLY A 317 5.04 -16.04 16.12
N LEU A 318 5.14 -17.37 16.00
CA LEU A 318 4.04 -18.28 15.70
C LEU A 318 4.22 -19.57 16.50
N THR A 319 3.25 -19.90 17.34
CA THR A 319 3.29 -21.10 18.19
C THR A 319 2.00 -21.91 18.06
N PRO A 320 2.05 -23.23 17.82
CA PRO A 320 0.86 -24.08 17.87
C PRO A 320 0.27 -24.12 19.29
N GLN A 321 -1.04 -23.97 19.43
CA GLN A 321 -1.74 -24.01 20.72
C GLN A 321 -3.18 -24.52 20.55
N ASP A 322 -3.55 -25.60 21.25
CA ASP A 322 -4.92 -26.14 21.32
C ASP A 322 -5.61 -26.40 19.96
N GLY A 323 -4.84 -26.81 18.94
CA GLY A 323 -5.37 -27.03 17.57
C GLY A 323 -5.50 -25.74 16.74
N GLU A 324 -4.99 -24.63 17.25
CA GLU A 324 -4.90 -23.33 16.60
C GLU A 324 -3.44 -22.81 16.64
N TYR A 325 -3.26 -21.56 16.25
CA TYR A 325 -1.99 -20.86 16.26
C TYR A 325 -2.09 -19.56 17.06
N LEU A 326 -1.17 -19.40 18.02
CA LEU A 326 -0.92 -18.13 18.69
C LEU A 326 0.10 -17.32 17.86
N VAL A 327 -0.35 -16.21 17.29
CA VAL A 327 0.48 -15.26 16.55
C VAL A 327 0.88 -14.14 17.48
N THR A 328 2.19 -13.89 17.61
CA THR A 328 2.75 -12.84 18.47
C THR A 328 3.25 -11.68 17.62
N PHE A 329 2.94 -10.45 18.04
CA PHE A 329 3.39 -9.22 17.39
C PHE A 329 4.62 -8.63 18.10
N THR A 330 5.36 -7.74 17.43
CA THR A 330 6.57 -7.11 17.99
C THR A 330 6.27 -6.24 19.23
N ASP A 331 5.05 -5.72 19.35
CA ASP A 331 4.59 -4.95 20.52
C ASP A 331 4.14 -5.83 21.71
N GLY A 332 4.22 -7.16 21.57
CA GLY A 332 3.81 -8.13 22.57
C GLY A 332 2.32 -8.50 22.54
N ALA A 333 1.52 -7.87 21.67
CA ALA A 333 0.14 -8.30 21.45
C ALA A 333 0.12 -9.73 20.87
N THR A 334 -0.98 -10.45 21.10
CA THR A 334 -1.18 -11.80 20.55
C THR A 334 -2.58 -11.96 19.98
N THR A 335 -2.71 -12.82 18.98
CA THR A 335 -4.00 -13.16 18.35
C THR A 335 -4.03 -14.65 18.01
N ARG A 336 -5.18 -15.30 18.19
CA ARG A 336 -5.39 -16.71 17.82
C ARG A 336 -5.90 -16.85 16.39
N ALA A 337 -5.39 -17.82 15.66
CA ALA A 337 -5.82 -18.11 14.30
C ALA A 337 -6.00 -19.61 14.07
N GLY A 338 -7.10 -20.02 13.44
CA GLY A 338 -7.33 -21.41 13.08
C GLY A 338 -6.39 -21.93 11.98
N ALA A 339 -5.97 -21.04 11.06
CA ALA A 339 -4.96 -21.30 10.06
C ALA A 339 -4.13 -20.03 9.80
N VAL A 340 -2.92 -20.19 9.26
CA VAL A 340 -2.02 -19.07 8.95
C VAL A 340 -1.54 -19.16 7.51
N VAL A 341 -1.60 -18.05 6.78
CA VAL A 341 -1.02 -17.91 5.44
C VAL A 341 0.16 -16.93 5.51
N LEU A 342 1.37 -17.45 5.39
CA LEU A 342 2.62 -16.69 5.30
C LEU A 342 2.73 -16.09 3.89
N ALA A 343 2.53 -14.79 3.77
CA ALA A 343 2.55 -14.02 2.53
C ALA A 343 3.45 -12.78 2.63
N SER A 344 4.48 -12.84 3.48
CA SER A 344 5.37 -11.71 3.82
C SER A 344 6.33 -11.31 2.71
N GLY A 345 6.30 -12.02 1.58
CA GLY A 345 7.12 -11.76 0.40
C GLY A 345 8.62 -11.72 0.71
N VAL A 346 9.30 -10.76 0.08
CA VAL A 346 10.75 -10.58 0.15
C VAL A 346 11.12 -9.10 0.25
N TRP A 347 12.34 -8.87 0.72
CA TRP A 347 12.97 -7.57 0.82
C TRP A 347 14.17 -7.50 -0.11
N TYR A 348 14.41 -6.34 -0.73
CA TYR A 348 15.58 -6.16 -1.58
C TYR A 348 16.87 -6.39 -0.80
N ARG A 349 17.84 -7.01 -1.46
CA ARG A 349 19.19 -7.14 -0.93
C ARG A 349 19.84 -5.77 -0.91
N ARG A 350 20.46 -5.44 0.23
CA ARG A 350 21.32 -4.26 0.35
C ARG A 350 22.59 -4.48 -0.46
N LEU A 351 23.10 -3.40 -1.06
CA LEU A 351 24.39 -3.39 -1.71
C LEU A 351 25.45 -3.13 -0.65
N GLU A 352 26.37 -4.08 -0.42
CA GLU A 352 27.39 -3.96 0.63
C GLU A 352 28.68 -3.38 0.02
N VAL A 353 28.78 -2.05 0.01
CA VAL A 353 29.96 -1.32 -0.47
C VAL A 353 30.34 -0.19 0.49
N PRO A 354 31.62 0.20 0.59
CA PRO A 354 32.04 1.32 1.42
C PRO A 354 31.27 2.60 1.08
N GLY A 355 30.96 3.37 2.12
CA GLY A 355 30.27 4.66 2.01
C GLY A 355 28.73 4.59 1.96
N ILE A 356 28.13 3.42 1.73
CA ILE A 356 26.70 3.32 1.41
C ILE A 356 25.77 3.57 2.60
N ASP A 357 26.13 3.10 3.80
CA ASP A 357 25.22 3.10 4.96
C ASP A 357 24.72 4.50 5.33
N ARG A 358 25.57 5.53 5.18
CA ARG A 358 25.20 6.92 5.51
C ARG A 358 24.26 7.56 4.47
N LEU A 359 24.22 7.01 3.26
CA LEU A 359 23.48 7.58 2.13
C LEU A 359 22.15 6.85 1.88
N GLU A 360 21.89 5.76 2.59
CA GLU A 360 20.63 5.02 2.50
C GLU A 360 19.43 5.84 2.96
N GLY A 361 18.39 5.85 2.12
CA GLY A 361 17.18 6.66 2.30
C GLY A 361 17.36 8.16 2.08
N ILE A 362 18.59 8.63 1.87
CA ILE A 362 18.90 10.02 1.50
C ILE A 362 19.11 10.14 -0.02
N SER A 363 19.89 9.22 -0.59
CA SER A 363 20.21 9.18 -2.02
C SER A 363 20.44 7.77 -2.54
N VAL A 364 20.41 6.75 -1.67
CA VAL A 364 20.43 5.33 -2.05
C VAL A 364 19.06 4.73 -1.72
N TYR A 365 18.40 4.21 -2.75
CA TYR A 365 17.01 3.76 -2.69
C TYR A 365 16.84 2.33 -3.21
N TYR A 366 15.84 1.64 -2.68
CA TYR A 366 15.46 0.27 -3.08
C TYR A 366 14.10 0.22 -3.79
N ALA A 367 13.55 1.39 -4.11
CA ALA A 367 12.35 1.58 -4.91
C ALA A 367 12.53 2.84 -5.75
N ALA A 368 11.86 2.91 -6.90
CA ALA A 368 11.84 4.08 -7.76
C ALA A 368 10.39 4.55 -7.93
N THR A 369 9.89 5.29 -6.93
CA THR A 369 8.54 5.89 -6.97
C THR A 369 8.63 7.37 -7.35
N VAL A 370 7.46 8.02 -7.49
CA VAL A 370 7.38 9.47 -7.74
C VAL A 370 8.06 10.25 -6.61
N HIS A 371 8.04 9.75 -5.37
CA HIS A 371 8.71 10.40 -4.24
C HIS A 371 10.22 10.45 -4.45
N GLU A 372 10.89 9.32 -4.64
CA GLU A 372 12.35 9.30 -4.84
C GLU A 372 12.75 10.02 -6.13
N ALA A 373 11.97 9.87 -7.20
CA ALA A 373 12.23 10.58 -8.46
C ALA A 373 12.16 12.11 -8.31
N SER A 374 11.25 12.63 -7.48
CA SER A 374 11.15 14.07 -7.21
C SER A 374 12.39 14.63 -6.49
N LEU A 375 13.09 13.80 -5.72
CA LEU A 375 14.31 14.16 -4.99
C LEU A 375 15.55 14.22 -5.90
N CYS A 376 15.48 13.69 -7.12
CA CYS A 376 16.63 13.58 -8.02
C CYS A 376 16.99 14.87 -8.80
N GLN A 377 16.26 15.98 -8.59
CA GLN A 377 16.55 17.36 -9.07
C GLN A 377 17.06 17.49 -10.53
N ALA A 378 16.62 16.62 -11.45
CA ALA A 378 17.11 16.54 -12.84
C ALA A 378 18.62 16.24 -13.01
N ASP A 379 19.30 15.76 -11.98
CA ASP A 379 20.68 15.29 -12.05
C ASP A 379 20.78 13.85 -12.61
N PRO A 380 21.98 13.37 -13.01
CA PRO A 380 22.19 11.98 -13.39
C PRO A 380 21.91 11.03 -12.22
N VAL A 381 21.33 9.87 -12.50
CA VAL A 381 21.08 8.81 -11.49
C VAL A 381 21.65 7.48 -11.96
N ALA A 382 21.90 6.56 -11.02
CA ALA A 382 22.35 5.21 -11.31
C ALA A 382 21.34 4.17 -10.85
N VAL A 383 21.20 3.09 -11.62
CA VAL A 383 20.36 1.93 -11.33
C VAL A 383 21.24 0.68 -11.37
N VAL A 384 21.24 -0.13 -10.31
CA VAL A 384 22.03 -1.38 -10.25
C VAL A 384 21.09 -2.56 -10.36
N GLY A 385 21.24 -3.38 -11.40
CA GLY A 385 20.49 -4.62 -11.57
C GLY A 385 20.25 -4.96 -13.04
N GLY A 386 20.12 -6.26 -13.33
CA GLY A 386 19.91 -6.79 -14.69
C GLY A 386 18.53 -7.38 -14.95
N GLY A 387 17.61 -7.30 -13.98
CA GLY A 387 16.27 -7.89 -14.09
C GLY A 387 15.18 -6.87 -14.45
N ASN A 388 13.93 -7.35 -14.56
CA ASN A 388 12.78 -6.51 -14.94
C ASN A 388 12.58 -5.27 -14.07
N SER A 389 12.72 -5.38 -12.74
CA SER A 389 12.56 -4.23 -11.85
C SER A 389 13.57 -3.12 -12.15
N ALA A 390 14.82 -3.47 -12.48
CA ALA A 390 15.85 -2.51 -12.83
C ALA A 390 15.54 -1.79 -14.15
N GLY A 391 15.10 -2.54 -15.18
CA GLY A 391 14.73 -1.94 -16.47
C GLY A 391 13.52 -1.01 -16.38
N GLN A 392 12.49 -1.39 -15.62
CA GLN A 392 11.31 -0.55 -15.39
C GLN A 392 11.65 0.72 -14.61
N ALA A 393 12.48 0.59 -13.56
CA ALA A 393 12.97 1.73 -12.81
C ALA A 393 13.79 2.67 -13.69
N ALA A 394 14.67 2.14 -14.54
CA ALA A 394 15.48 2.93 -15.45
C ALA A 394 14.63 3.76 -16.42
N LEU A 395 13.60 3.16 -17.03
CA LEU A 395 12.65 3.86 -17.91
C LEU A 395 11.84 4.93 -17.17
N PHE A 396 11.35 4.60 -15.97
CA PHE A 396 10.60 5.54 -15.14
C PHE A 396 11.46 6.76 -14.74
N LEU A 397 12.68 6.51 -14.28
CA LEU A 397 13.62 7.55 -13.87
C LEU A 397 14.09 8.40 -15.05
N ALA A 398 14.16 7.85 -16.27
CA ALA A 398 14.53 8.62 -17.46
C ALA A 398 13.54 9.75 -17.81
N ASN A 399 12.31 9.69 -17.30
CA ASN A 399 11.35 10.80 -17.41
C ASN A 399 11.64 11.96 -16.44
N HIS A 400 12.40 11.72 -15.37
CA HIS A 400 12.62 12.67 -14.27
C HIS A 400 14.09 13.14 -14.17
N ALA A 401 15.04 12.29 -14.52
CA ALA A 401 16.47 12.56 -14.50
C ALA A 401 16.98 13.08 -15.85
N SER A 402 18.14 13.75 -15.83
CA SER A 402 18.85 14.14 -17.07
C SER A 402 19.47 12.93 -17.77
N ARG A 403 19.97 11.95 -17.00
CA ARG A 403 20.57 10.70 -17.49
C ARG A 403 20.40 9.57 -16.47
N VAL A 404 20.32 8.34 -16.95
CA VAL A 404 20.24 7.12 -16.13
C VAL A 404 21.36 6.17 -16.52
N HIS A 405 22.26 5.85 -15.58
CA HIS A 405 23.28 4.82 -15.74
C HIS A 405 22.75 3.48 -15.23
N LEU A 406 22.47 2.53 -16.13
CA LEU A 406 22.03 1.18 -15.78
C LEU A 406 23.24 0.24 -15.67
N LEU A 407 23.66 -0.04 -14.44
CA LEU A 407 24.79 -0.88 -14.08
C LEU A 407 24.37 -2.34 -13.96
N VAL A 408 24.93 -3.19 -14.80
CA VAL A 408 24.53 -4.59 -14.91
C VAL A 408 25.77 -5.46 -14.71
N ARG A 409 25.74 -6.34 -13.70
CA ARG A 409 26.85 -7.27 -13.43
C ARG A 409 27.07 -8.28 -14.56
N GLY A 410 25.99 -8.70 -15.23
CA GLY A 410 26.05 -9.63 -16.35
C GLY A 410 26.61 -8.99 -17.62
N GLY A 411 27.07 -9.84 -18.54
CA GLY A 411 27.51 -9.42 -19.88
C GLY A 411 26.39 -9.33 -20.92
N ASP A 412 25.14 -9.60 -20.54
CA ASP A 412 23.97 -9.59 -21.42
C ASP A 412 22.73 -9.17 -20.61
N LEU A 413 22.01 -8.16 -21.11
CA LEU A 413 20.78 -7.68 -20.50
C LEU A 413 19.62 -8.66 -20.68
N ASN A 414 19.66 -9.51 -21.71
CA ASN A 414 18.61 -10.49 -22.03
C ASN A 414 18.60 -11.71 -21.09
N ALA A 415 19.61 -11.85 -20.22
CA ALA A 415 19.71 -13.01 -19.34
C ALA A 415 18.54 -13.10 -18.35
N ASP A 416 18.19 -11.97 -17.71
CA ASP A 416 17.18 -11.91 -16.65
C ASP A 416 16.05 -10.90 -16.94
N MET A 417 16.21 -10.02 -17.93
CA MET A 417 15.23 -9.00 -18.32
C MET A 417 14.35 -9.49 -19.48
N SER A 418 13.06 -9.17 -19.43
CA SER A 418 12.10 -9.48 -20.49
C SER A 418 12.43 -8.70 -21.77
N ARG A 419 12.33 -9.37 -22.93
CA ARG A 419 12.80 -8.84 -24.22
C ARG A 419 12.24 -7.47 -24.58
N TYR A 420 10.94 -7.25 -24.39
CA TYR A 420 10.31 -5.95 -24.69
C TYR A 420 10.93 -4.80 -23.89
N LEU A 421 11.37 -5.08 -22.66
CA LEU A 421 11.93 -4.09 -21.74
C LEU A 421 13.38 -3.79 -22.11
N VAL A 422 14.15 -4.82 -22.52
CA VAL A 422 15.48 -4.66 -23.11
C VAL A 422 15.40 -3.72 -24.32
N ASP A 423 14.48 -3.99 -25.25
CA ASP A 423 14.32 -3.18 -26.46
C ASP A 423 13.96 -1.71 -26.13
N GLN A 424 13.14 -1.47 -25.09
CA GLN A 424 12.81 -0.11 -24.65
C GLN A 424 14.00 0.60 -23.99
N VAL A 425 14.72 -0.09 -23.11
CA VAL A 425 15.89 0.44 -22.39
C VAL A 425 17.00 0.83 -23.39
N GLU A 426 17.35 -0.06 -24.32
CA GLU A 426 18.41 0.18 -25.31
C GLU A 426 18.10 1.31 -26.28
N ARG A 427 16.81 1.57 -26.57
CA ARG A 427 16.38 2.65 -27.47
C ARG A 427 16.25 4.00 -26.78
N HIS A 428 16.26 4.05 -25.44
CA HIS A 428 15.96 5.29 -24.73
C HIS A 428 17.19 6.22 -24.68
N PRO A 429 17.11 7.46 -25.21
CA PRO A 429 18.30 8.30 -25.42
C PRO A 429 18.97 8.79 -24.12
N LYS A 430 18.25 8.73 -22.99
CA LYS A 430 18.77 9.12 -21.67
C LYS A 430 19.33 7.95 -20.85
N ILE A 431 19.20 6.71 -21.32
CA ILE A 431 19.66 5.54 -20.58
C ILE A 431 20.97 5.05 -21.18
N GLU A 432 21.99 4.93 -20.33
CA GLU A 432 23.27 4.32 -20.68
C GLU A 432 23.40 2.98 -19.97
N VAL A 433 23.48 1.90 -20.74
CA VAL A 433 23.65 0.55 -20.20
C VAL A 433 25.14 0.23 -20.07
N LEU A 434 25.56 -0.09 -18.85
CA LEU A 434 26.92 -0.46 -18.49
C LEU A 434 26.94 -1.92 -18.06
N LEU A 435 27.23 -2.80 -19.02
CA LEU A 435 27.37 -4.24 -18.81
C LEU A 435 28.66 -4.56 -18.06
N ARG A 436 28.72 -5.74 -17.43
CA ARG A 436 29.86 -6.22 -16.62
C ARG A 436 30.34 -5.20 -15.60
N THR A 437 29.47 -4.31 -15.14
CA THR A 437 29.86 -3.19 -14.29
C THR A 437 29.33 -3.41 -12.87
N GLU A 438 30.22 -3.38 -11.89
CA GLU A 438 29.90 -3.48 -10.47
C GLU A 438 30.25 -2.18 -9.74
N VAL A 439 29.39 -1.78 -8.80
CA VAL A 439 29.71 -0.69 -7.87
C VAL A 439 30.69 -1.23 -6.82
N ARG A 440 31.79 -0.53 -6.60
CA ARG A 440 32.82 -0.87 -5.61
C ARG A 440 32.79 0.02 -4.37
N GLU A 441 32.40 1.27 -4.53
CA GLU A 441 32.34 2.27 -3.47
C GLU A 441 31.36 3.38 -3.87
N VAL A 442 30.74 4.03 -2.88
CA VAL A 442 29.91 5.22 -3.09
C VAL A 442 30.46 6.38 -2.27
N SER A 443 30.42 7.58 -2.85
CA SER A 443 31.02 8.79 -2.27
C SER A 443 29.99 9.90 -2.16
N GLY A 444 30.04 10.63 -1.04
CA GLY A 444 29.16 11.75 -0.74
C GLY A 444 29.09 12.02 0.76
N GLU A 445 29.09 13.31 1.16
CA GLU A 445 28.96 13.69 2.57
C GLU A 445 27.49 13.75 2.99
N GLN A 446 26.73 14.63 2.36
CA GLN A 446 25.31 14.87 2.68
C GLN A 446 24.37 14.10 1.76
N LYS A 447 24.76 13.92 0.51
CA LYS A 447 24.06 13.17 -0.53
C LYS A 447 25.08 12.48 -1.42
N LEU A 448 24.64 11.51 -2.21
CA LEU A 448 25.48 10.86 -3.20
C LEU A 448 26.01 11.88 -4.21
N GLU A 449 27.32 11.82 -4.46
CA GLU A 449 28.01 12.65 -5.45
C GLU A 449 28.56 11.79 -6.59
N SER A 450 29.13 10.63 -6.24
CA SER A 450 29.71 9.72 -7.21
C SER A 450 29.74 8.25 -6.76
N LEU A 451 29.95 7.38 -7.74
CA LEU A 451 30.09 5.94 -7.61
C LEU A 451 31.42 5.54 -8.22
N MET A 452 32.23 4.77 -7.49
CA MET A 452 33.34 4.06 -8.09
C MET A 452 32.82 2.75 -8.67
N VAL A 453 32.90 2.59 -9.98
CA VAL A 453 32.48 1.37 -10.67
C VAL A 453 33.66 0.66 -11.31
N GLU A 454 33.57 -0.66 -11.41
CA GLU A 454 34.59 -1.52 -11.99
C GLU A 454 33.98 -2.38 -13.09
N ASP A 455 34.61 -2.37 -14.28
CA ASP A 455 34.30 -3.35 -15.32
C ASP A 455 34.99 -4.68 -14.97
N SER A 456 34.21 -5.73 -14.76
CA SER A 456 34.70 -7.03 -14.30
C SER A 456 35.49 -7.80 -15.37
N ALA A 457 35.44 -7.41 -16.65
CA ALA A 457 36.21 -8.01 -17.73
C ALA A 457 37.58 -7.35 -17.89
N SER A 458 37.67 -6.02 -17.79
CA SER A 458 38.94 -5.29 -17.92
C SER A 458 39.65 -5.00 -16.59
N GLY A 459 38.91 -5.01 -15.48
CA GLY A 459 39.37 -4.53 -14.17
C GLY A 459 39.48 -3.00 -14.09
N GLU A 460 39.06 -2.27 -15.14
CA GLU A 460 39.12 -0.80 -15.17
C GLU A 460 38.14 -0.22 -14.16
N ARG A 461 38.64 0.70 -13.33
CA ARG A 461 37.83 1.47 -12.39
C ARG A 461 37.63 2.88 -12.90
N ARG A 462 36.40 3.36 -12.83
CA ARG A 462 36.05 4.73 -13.18
C ARG A 462 35.02 5.29 -12.22
N GLU A 463 35.08 6.60 -12.07
CA GLU A 463 34.11 7.35 -11.28
C GLU A 463 32.93 7.76 -12.16
N LEU A 464 31.71 7.49 -11.68
CA LEU A 464 30.47 7.95 -12.30
C LEU A 464 29.77 8.93 -11.37
N ARG A 465 29.44 10.12 -11.89
CA ARG A 465 28.62 11.08 -11.14
C ARG A 465 27.17 10.63 -11.12
N ALA A 466 26.56 10.62 -9.94
CA ALA A 466 25.15 10.33 -9.77
C ALA A 466 24.64 11.00 -8.49
N ALA A 467 23.49 11.67 -8.55
CA ALA A 467 22.83 12.26 -7.40
C ALA A 467 22.03 11.23 -6.58
N ALA A 468 21.68 10.09 -7.20
CA ALA A 468 20.99 8.99 -6.53
C ALA A 468 21.37 7.64 -7.13
N LEU A 469 21.30 6.60 -6.28
CA LEU A 469 21.55 5.20 -6.60
C LEU A 469 20.32 4.36 -6.28
N PHE A 470 19.81 3.62 -7.26
CA PHE A 470 18.66 2.73 -7.11
C PHE A 470 19.09 1.27 -7.23
N VAL A 471 18.87 0.46 -6.20
CA VAL A 471 19.44 -0.89 -6.09
C VAL A 471 18.37 -1.98 -6.28
N PHE A 472 18.54 -2.81 -7.31
CA PHE A 472 17.65 -3.90 -7.71
C PHE A 472 18.41 -5.23 -7.94
N ILE A 473 19.22 -5.65 -6.96
CA ILE A 473 20.13 -6.83 -7.06
C ILE A 473 19.53 -8.14 -6.51
N GLY A 474 18.21 -8.26 -6.54
CA GLY A 474 17.47 -9.40 -6.02
C GLY A 474 17.02 -9.22 -4.57
N ALA A 475 16.45 -10.27 -3.99
CA ALA A 475 15.71 -10.17 -2.73
C ALA A 475 16.04 -11.32 -1.76
N ARG A 476 15.70 -11.14 -0.47
CA ARG A 476 15.77 -12.13 0.61
C ARG A 476 14.46 -12.14 1.40
N PRO A 477 13.96 -13.30 1.83
CA PRO A 477 12.77 -13.38 2.67
C PRO A 477 13.10 -12.93 4.11
N ARG A 478 12.14 -12.31 4.80
CA ARG A 478 12.25 -11.96 6.24
C ARG A 478 11.62 -13.04 7.10
N THR A 479 12.27 -14.20 7.13
CA THR A 479 11.79 -15.44 7.76
C THR A 479 12.56 -15.78 9.04
N ASP A 480 13.37 -14.85 9.57
CA ASP A 480 14.19 -15.12 10.76
C ASP A 480 13.35 -15.53 11.98
N TRP A 481 12.16 -14.95 12.13
CA TRP A 481 11.18 -15.27 13.17
C TRP A 481 10.52 -16.66 13.00
N LEU A 482 10.71 -17.30 11.84
CA LEU A 482 10.20 -18.65 11.53
C LEU A 482 11.27 -19.73 11.71
N ARG A 483 12.53 -19.36 12.00
CA ARG A 483 13.60 -20.33 12.22
C ARG A 483 13.25 -21.24 13.40
N GLY A 484 13.32 -22.56 13.17
CA GLY A 484 12.94 -23.57 14.16
C GLY A 484 11.42 -23.79 14.31
N VAL A 485 10.59 -22.97 13.65
CA VAL A 485 9.13 -23.11 13.63
C VAL A 485 8.68 -23.89 12.39
N VAL A 486 9.16 -23.49 11.21
CA VAL A 486 8.98 -24.20 9.94
C VAL A 486 10.34 -24.44 9.26
N ALA A 487 10.41 -25.47 8.41
CA ALA A 487 11.56 -25.72 7.56
C ALA A 487 11.75 -24.63 6.50
N LEU A 488 13.00 -24.17 6.38
CA LEU A 488 13.46 -23.17 5.42
C LEU A 488 14.55 -23.79 4.52
N ASP A 489 14.66 -23.32 3.28
CA ASP A 489 15.82 -23.66 2.43
C ASP A 489 17.09 -22.93 2.87
N GLU A 490 18.23 -23.27 2.24
CA GLU A 490 19.54 -22.65 2.53
C GLU A 490 19.57 -21.12 2.34
N LYS A 491 18.63 -20.58 1.56
CA LYS A 491 18.49 -19.15 1.28
C LYS A 491 17.45 -18.48 2.17
N GLY A 492 16.85 -19.22 3.11
CA GLY A 492 15.86 -18.76 4.07
C GLY A 492 14.42 -18.77 3.57
N PHE A 493 14.11 -19.29 2.39
CA PHE A 493 12.72 -19.34 1.91
C PHE A 493 11.94 -20.49 2.54
N VAL A 494 10.64 -20.31 2.74
CA VAL A 494 9.78 -21.33 3.39
C VAL A 494 9.58 -22.52 2.44
N LEU A 495 9.83 -23.73 2.93
CA LEU A 495 9.53 -24.96 2.18
C LEU A 495 8.03 -25.27 2.24
N THR A 496 7.46 -25.70 1.11
CA THR A 496 6.03 -26.03 0.96
C THR A 496 5.84 -27.34 0.20
N GLY A 497 4.67 -27.98 0.35
CA GLY A 497 4.28 -29.12 -0.48
C GLY A 497 5.25 -30.28 -0.42
N ALA A 498 5.71 -30.76 -1.57
CA ALA A 498 6.63 -31.90 -1.65
C ALA A 498 7.95 -31.65 -0.91
N ASP A 499 8.51 -30.43 -1.00
CA ASP A 499 9.75 -30.08 -0.31
C ASP A 499 9.53 -30.01 1.21
N ALA A 500 8.37 -29.50 1.64
CA ALA A 500 7.99 -29.57 3.06
C ALA A 500 7.79 -31.01 3.53
N HIS A 501 7.21 -31.88 2.69
CA HIS A 501 7.00 -33.28 3.05
C HIS A 501 8.32 -34.00 3.31
N ALA A 502 9.34 -33.75 2.49
CA ALA A 502 10.68 -34.32 2.68
C ALA A 502 11.36 -33.87 3.98
N ALA A 503 11.02 -32.67 4.48
CA ALA A 503 11.59 -32.08 5.69
C ALA A 503 10.68 -32.21 6.93
N ALA A 504 9.46 -32.74 6.78
CA ALA A 504 8.46 -32.76 7.83
C ALA A 504 8.67 -33.90 8.83
N ASP A 505 8.35 -33.64 10.10
CA ASP A 505 8.15 -34.68 11.10
C ASP A 505 6.79 -35.35 10.87
N ALA A 506 6.80 -36.64 10.47
CA ALA A 506 5.60 -37.41 10.15
C ALA A 506 4.59 -37.45 11.32
N SER A 507 5.05 -37.41 12.57
CA SER A 507 4.18 -37.48 13.75
C SER A 507 3.19 -36.30 13.84
N ARG A 508 3.55 -35.14 13.28
CA ARG A 508 2.67 -33.96 13.21
C ARG A 508 1.47 -34.16 12.29
N TRP A 509 1.53 -35.14 11.39
CA TRP A 509 0.57 -35.39 10.33
C TRP A 509 -0.32 -36.61 10.59
N ASP A 510 0.03 -37.46 11.57
CA ASP A 510 -0.69 -38.70 11.89
C ASP A 510 -2.18 -38.45 12.18
N SER A 511 -2.50 -37.39 12.93
CA SER A 511 -3.88 -37.01 13.25
C SER A 511 -4.71 -36.60 12.03
N LEU A 512 -4.05 -36.17 10.94
CA LEU A 512 -4.69 -35.74 9.70
C LEU A 512 -4.73 -36.85 8.65
N GLY A 513 -3.96 -37.94 8.81
CA GLY A 513 -3.91 -39.05 7.87
C GLY A 513 -3.40 -38.69 6.47
N ARG A 514 -2.68 -37.57 6.32
CA ARG A 514 -2.14 -37.05 5.06
C ARG A 514 -0.84 -36.28 5.28
N GLY A 515 0.01 -36.15 4.26
CA GLY A 515 1.16 -35.22 4.29
C GLY A 515 0.77 -33.77 3.98
N PRO A 516 1.74 -32.84 3.94
CA PRO A 516 1.52 -31.43 3.58
C PRO A 516 0.85 -31.26 2.21
N LEU A 517 -0.13 -30.36 2.13
CA LEU A 517 -0.73 -29.92 0.86
C LEU A 517 0.23 -29.02 0.06
N LEU A 518 -0.12 -28.73 -1.20
CA LEU A 518 0.73 -28.02 -2.18
C LEU A 518 1.45 -26.77 -1.64
N LEU A 519 0.76 -25.91 -0.90
CA LEU A 519 1.32 -24.68 -0.31
C LEU A 519 1.46 -24.77 1.22
N GLU A 520 1.19 -25.94 1.80
CA GLU A 520 1.30 -26.15 3.25
C GLU A 520 2.77 -26.36 3.62
N THR A 521 3.16 -25.79 4.74
CA THR A 521 4.53 -25.87 5.28
C THR A 521 4.72 -27.18 6.04
N THR A 522 5.82 -27.27 6.79
CA THR A 522 6.06 -28.37 7.75
C THR A 522 5.20 -28.29 9.01
N LEU A 523 4.37 -27.24 9.16
CA LEU A 523 3.35 -27.10 10.18
C LEU A 523 1.94 -27.26 9.57
N PRO A 524 1.13 -28.22 10.03
CA PRO A 524 -0.22 -28.43 9.49
C PRO A 524 -1.14 -27.22 9.69
N GLY A 525 -1.77 -26.72 8.62
CA GLY A 525 -2.63 -25.53 8.68
C GLY A 525 -1.87 -24.21 8.59
N VAL A 526 -0.55 -24.26 8.44
CA VAL A 526 0.29 -23.11 8.07
C VAL A 526 0.70 -23.25 6.61
N PHE A 527 0.33 -22.27 5.80
CA PHE A 527 0.59 -22.21 4.37
C PHE A 527 1.56 -21.08 4.05
N ALA A 528 2.28 -21.16 2.93
CA ALA A 528 3.09 -20.05 2.42
C ALA A 528 2.79 -19.77 0.94
N ALA A 529 2.63 -18.50 0.61
CA ALA A 529 2.23 -18.05 -0.73
C ALA A 529 3.03 -16.82 -1.19
N GLY A 530 3.32 -16.76 -2.49
CA GLY A 530 4.10 -15.68 -3.09
C GLY A 530 5.59 -15.79 -2.75
N ASP A 531 6.30 -14.66 -2.80
CA ASP A 531 7.76 -14.67 -2.87
C ASP A 531 8.48 -15.17 -1.62
N VAL A 532 7.77 -15.38 -0.50
CA VAL A 532 8.35 -15.92 0.74
C VAL A 532 8.70 -17.42 0.63
N ARG A 533 8.03 -18.17 -0.26
CA ARG A 533 8.24 -19.61 -0.40
C ARG A 533 9.39 -19.94 -1.34
N SER A 534 10.00 -21.11 -1.15
CA SER A 534 11.03 -21.62 -2.04
C SER A 534 10.43 -21.99 -3.40
N GLY A 535 11.20 -21.78 -4.48
CA GLY A 535 10.75 -22.08 -5.85
C GLY A 535 9.59 -21.23 -6.37
N SER A 536 9.33 -20.04 -5.79
CA SER A 536 8.28 -19.15 -6.31
C SER A 536 8.65 -18.56 -7.69
N VAL A 537 7.63 -18.25 -8.50
CA VAL A 537 7.81 -17.69 -9.85
C VAL A 537 8.21 -16.21 -9.80
N LYS A 538 8.06 -15.54 -8.65
CA LYS A 538 8.43 -14.12 -8.44
C LYS A 538 7.73 -13.17 -9.40
N ARG A 539 6.41 -13.37 -9.56
CA ARG A 539 5.52 -12.58 -10.42
C ARG A 539 4.26 -12.22 -9.67
N VAL A 540 3.76 -11.00 -9.86
CA VAL A 540 2.54 -10.48 -9.22
C VAL A 540 1.34 -11.39 -9.48
N ALA A 541 1.12 -11.82 -10.73
CA ALA A 541 0.01 -12.72 -11.07
C ALA A 541 0.12 -14.11 -10.41
N SER A 542 1.34 -14.68 -10.35
CA SER A 542 1.57 -15.96 -9.68
C SER A 542 1.35 -15.84 -8.18
N ALA A 543 1.86 -14.78 -7.55
CA ALA A 543 1.68 -14.53 -6.13
C ALA A 543 0.19 -14.36 -5.78
N ALA A 544 -0.56 -13.58 -6.55
CA ALA A 544 -2.01 -13.44 -6.36
C ALA A 544 -2.74 -14.79 -6.52
N GLY A 545 -2.38 -15.58 -7.54
CA GLY A 545 -2.94 -16.92 -7.74
C GLY A 545 -2.65 -17.87 -6.57
N GLU A 546 -1.41 -17.88 -6.06
CA GLU A 546 -1.03 -18.68 -4.90
C GLU A 546 -1.78 -18.26 -3.63
N GLY A 547 -2.01 -16.96 -3.44
CA GLY A 547 -2.84 -16.45 -2.33
C GLY A 547 -4.26 -17.02 -2.36
N ALA A 548 -4.90 -17.05 -3.53
CA ALA A 548 -6.22 -17.66 -3.71
C ALA A 548 -6.20 -19.19 -3.48
N ILE A 549 -5.18 -19.88 -4.01
CA ILE A 549 -5.00 -21.32 -3.81
C ILE A 549 -4.80 -21.64 -2.33
N ALA A 550 -4.04 -20.83 -1.58
CA ALA A 550 -3.83 -21.04 -0.16
C ALA A 550 -5.14 -21.09 0.62
N ILE A 551 -6.09 -20.20 0.33
CA ILE A 551 -7.42 -20.21 0.97
C ILE A 551 -8.21 -21.48 0.64
N ARG A 552 -8.16 -21.95 -0.61
CA ARG A 552 -8.77 -23.23 -0.96
C ARG A 552 -8.19 -24.39 -0.14
N LEU A 553 -6.87 -24.39 0.07
CA LEU A 553 -6.19 -25.40 0.89
C LEU A 553 -6.47 -25.24 2.39
N VAL A 554 -6.70 -24.02 2.88
CA VAL A 554 -7.20 -23.77 4.24
C VAL A 554 -8.55 -24.45 4.45
N HIS A 555 -9.48 -24.32 3.50
CA HIS A 555 -10.77 -25.03 3.58
C HIS A 555 -10.60 -26.55 3.58
N GLU A 556 -9.68 -27.09 2.79
CA GLU A 556 -9.37 -28.52 2.75
C GLU A 556 -8.79 -29.01 4.09
N HIS A 557 -7.83 -28.27 4.66
CA HIS A 557 -7.26 -28.56 5.97
C HIS A 557 -8.34 -28.57 7.07
N ARG A 558 -9.30 -27.64 7.02
CA ARG A 558 -10.41 -27.55 7.98
C ARG A 558 -11.54 -28.54 7.73
N GLY A 559 -11.45 -29.40 6.71
CA GLY A 559 -12.51 -30.37 6.37
C GLY A 559 -13.78 -29.77 5.77
N ASN A 560 -13.72 -28.51 5.30
CA ASN A 560 -14.89 -27.72 4.84
C ASN A 560 -15.12 -27.76 3.32
N THR A 561 -14.58 -28.74 2.60
CA THR A 561 -14.66 -28.84 1.12
C THR A 561 -16.09 -28.96 0.57
N GLY A 562 -17.07 -29.34 1.40
CA GLY A 562 -18.47 -29.56 1.01
C GLY A 562 -19.34 -28.30 0.83
N ASN A 563 -18.93 -27.13 1.33
CA ASN A 563 -19.75 -25.90 1.26
C ASN A 563 -19.48 -25.03 0.02
N LEU A 564 -18.30 -25.16 -0.61
CA LEU A 564 -17.92 -24.32 -1.77
C LEU A 564 -18.67 -24.68 -3.07
N VAL A 565 -19.40 -25.80 -3.10
CA VAL A 565 -20.18 -26.25 -4.27
C VAL A 565 -21.70 -26.09 -4.07
N ARG A 566 -22.18 -25.81 -2.85
CA ARG A 566 -23.63 -25.86 -2.54
C ARG A 566 -24.42 -24.59 -2.87
N THR A 567 -23.78 -23.49 -3.25
CA THR A 567 -24.47 -22.24 -3.64
C THR A 567 -24.86 -22.18 -5.11
N ALA A 568 -24.48 -23.16 -5.94
CA ALA A 568 -24.93 -23.27 -7.33
C ALA A 568 -25.93 -24.43 -7.51
N GLY A 569 -27.19 -24.16 -7.17
CA GLY A 569 -28.34 -24.91 -7.68
C GLY A 569 -28.81 -26.11 -6.87
N ARG A 570 -29.83 -25.89 -6.02
CA ARG A 570 -30.99 -26.79 -5.87
C ARG A 570 -32.06 -26.12 -5.00
N GLU A 571 -32.84 -25.23 -5.61
CA GLU A 571 -34.25 -25.07 -5.22
C GLU A 571 -35.07 -25.94 -6.17
N GLY A 572 -35.83 -26.89 -5.61
CA GLY A 572 -36.61 -27.85 -6.39
C GLY A 572 -37.16 -29.00 -5.56
N SER A 573 -38.00 -28.65 -4.58
CA SER A 573 -39.17 -29.38 -4.08
C SER A 573 -39.17 -30.92 -3.98
N ARG A 574 -39.41 -31.42 -2.76
CA ARG A 574 -40.22 -32.62 -2.49
C ARG A 574 -41.04 -32.40 -1.21
N PRO A 575 -42.17 -33.09 -0.96
CA PRO A 575 -42.88 -34.07 -1.79
C PRO A 575 -44.39 -33.79 -1.94
N VAL A 576 -45.04 -34.29 -3.00
CA VAL A 576 -46.48 -34.60 -2.96
C VAL A 576 -46.67 -36.07 -3.21
N THR A 577 -47.30 -36.71 -2.23
CA THR A 577 -47.77 -38.09 -2.20
C THR A 577 -48.82 -38.34 -3.29
N GLY A 578 -48.62 -39.38 -4.10
CA GLY A 578 -49.61 -39.87 -5.07
C GLY A 578 -49.48 -41.39 -5.28
N ARG A 579 -50.58 -42.11 -5.03
CA ARG A 579 -50.77 -43.57 -5.09
C ARG A 579 -50.41 -44.21 -6.45
N PRO A 580 -50.16 -45.54 -6.47
CA PRO A 580 -49.85 -46.28 -7.70
C PRO A 580 -51.12 -46.58 -8.50
N VAL A 581 -51.02 -46.53 -9.82
CA VAL A 581 -51.97 -47.19 -10.74
C VAL A 581 -51.18 -48.14 -11.62
N SER A 582 -51.52 -49.42 -11.51
CA SER A 582 -51.04 -50.54 -12.33
C SER A 582 -51.69 -50.55 -13.72
N ARG A 583 -50.93 -51.08 -14.70
CA ARG A 583 -51.26 -51.76 -15.99
C ARG A 583 -50.29 -51.20 -17.04
N SER A 584 -49.49 -51.99 -17.75
CA SER A 584 -49.63 -53.36 -18.27
C SER A 584 -48.32 -54.14 -18.20
#